data_AF-A0A6P5JB40-F1
#
_entry.id   AF-A0A6P5JB40-F1
#
_cell.length_a   1.000
_cell.length_b   1.000
_cell.length_c   1.000
_cell.angle_alpha   90.00
_cell.angle_beta   90.00
_cell.angle_gamma   90.00
#
_symmetry.space_group_name_H-M   'P 1'
#
loop_
_entity.id
_entity.type
_entity.pdbx_description
1 polymer ?
#
loop_
_entity_poly.entity_id
_entity_poly.type
_entity_poly.pdbx_seq_one_letter_code
_entity_poly.pdbx_strand_id
1 'polypeptide(L)'
;MPVMTHPSQKHGRRDKELGESTMQASEDLLREHYVDLKDRPFYAGLVKYMHSGPVVAMVWEGLNVVKTGRMMLGETNPADSKPGTIRGDFCIQVGRNIIHGSDSVESAEKEIGLWFHPDELVDYKSCAQRWIYE
;
A
#
# COMPACT_ATOMS: atom_id res chain seq x y z
N MET A 1 6.91 1.07 3.96
CA MET A 1 6.00 2.03 3.31
C MET A 1 4.66 1.35 3.05
N PRO A 2 3.58 1.69 3.78
CA PRO A 2 2.24 1.24 3.44
C PRO A 2 1.73 1.99 2.22
N VAL A 3 1.44 1.26 1.14
CA VAL A 3 0.73 1.78 -0.03
C VAL A 3 -0.66 1.20 0.00
N MET A 4 -1.64 2.07 0.21
CA MET A 4 -3.04 1.71 0.10
C MET A 4 -3.54 2.10 -1.29
N THR A 5 -4.51 1.36 -1.79
CA THR A 5 -4.96 1.52 -3.17
C THR A 5 -6.47 1.68 -3.19
N HIS A 6 -6.97 2.89 -3.46
CA HIS A 6 -8.41 3.13 -3.55
C HIS A 6 -8.95 2.53 -4.85
N PRO A 7 -9.86 1.54 -4.79
CA PRO A 7 -10.49 1.05 -6.00
C PRO A 7 -11.36 2.17 -6.59
N SER A 8 -11.07 2.59 -7.81
CA SER A 8 -12.07 3.26 -8.65
C SER A 8 -12.18 2.53 -9.97
N GLN A 9 -13.41 2.37 -10.48
CA GLN A 9 -13.68 1.63 -11.72
C GLN A 9 -13.31 2.43 -12.99
N LYS A 10 -12.25 3.25 -12.99
CA LYS A 10 -11.93 4.11 -14.15
C LYS A 10 -10.68 3.62 -14.86
N HIS A 11 -10.86 3.32 -16.16
CA HIS A 11 -10.24 2.22 -16.91
C HIS A 11 -8.87 2.51 -17.56
N GLY A 12 -7.72 2.07 -16.98
CA GLY A 12 -6.38 1.98 -17.62
C GLY A 12 -5.19 1.92 -16.63
N ARG A 13 -3.94 1.96 -17.11
CA ARG A 13 -2.72 1.57 -16.33
C ARG A 13 -2.01 2.67 -15.50
N ARG A 14 -2.37 3.95 -15.61
CA ARG A 14 -1.70 5.01 -14.84
C ARG A 14 -2.59 5.45 -13.70
N ASP A 15 -2.17 5.07 -12.49
CA ASP A 15 -2.83 5.44 -11.25
C ASP A 15 -2.61 6.93 -10.95
N LYS A 16 -3.61 7.58 -10.35
CA LYS A 16 -3.48 8.93 -9.79
C LYS A 16 -3.32 8.83 -8.27
N GLU A 17 -2.43 9.63 -7.71
CA GLU A 17 -2.29 9.75 -6.26
C GLU A 17 -3.44 10.58 -5.71
N LEU A 18 -4.08 10.13 -4.62
CA LEU A 18 -5.12 10.88 -3.89
C LEU A 18 -4.60 11.53 -2.62
N GLY A 19 -3.58 10.96 -1.99
CA GLY A 19 -3.00 11.47 -0.76
C GLY A 19 -1.68 10.79 -0.43
N GLU A 20 -0.79 11.56 0.20
CA GLU A 20 0.49 11.12 0.74
C GLU A 20 0.70 11.77 2.11
N SER A 21 1.19 10.99 3.08
CA SER A 21 1.58 11.51 4.39
C SER A 21 2.80 10.77 4.93
N THR A 22 3.81 11.52 5.33
CA THR A 22 4.97 10.98 6.07
C THR A 22 4.71 11.10 7.56
N MET A 23 4.68 9.96 8.26
CA MET A 23 4.31 9.93 9.68
C MET A 23 5.04 8.83 10.45
N GLN A 24 5.15 9.01 11.76
CA GLN A 24 5.49 7.94 12.69
C GLN A 24 4.19 7.24 13.11
N ALA A 25 3.90 6.06 12.55
CA ALA A 25 2.69 5.32 12.89
C ALA A 25 2.71 4.86 14.36
N SER A 26 1.61 5.05 15.09
CA SER A 26 1.49 4.58 16.47
C SER A 26 1.39 3.05 16.54
N GLU A 27 1.77 2.45 17.67
CA GLU A 27 1.59 1.00 17.85
C GLU A 27 0.12 0.59 17.74
N ASP A 28 -0.82 1.41 18.22
CA ASP A 28 -2.25 1.11 18.16
C ASP A 28 -2.75 1.09 16.70
N LEU A 29 -2.34 2.06 15.88
CA LEU A 29 -2.63 2.08 14.45
C LEU A 29 -2.08 0.83 13.75
N LEU A 30 -0.84 0.45 14.05
CA LEU A 30 -0.19 -0.71 13.45
C LEU A 30 -0.81 -2.04 13.90
N ARG A 31 -1.27 -2.13 15.16
CA ARG A 31 -1.98 -3.30 15.67
C ARG A 31 -3.33 -3.48 15.00
N GLU A 32 -4.07 -2.40 14.82
CA GLU A 32 -5.34 -2.43 14.09
C GLU A 32 -5.13 -2.80 12.62
N HIS A 33 -4.10 -2.22 11.98
CA HIS A 33 -3.75 -2.53 10.60
C HIS A 33 -3.39 -4.01 10.40
N TYR A 34 -2.65 -4.62 11.33
CA TYR A 34 -2.26 -6.03 11.29
C TYR A 34 -3.15 -6.95 12.13
N VAL A 35 -4.39 -6.56 12.44
CA VAL A 35 -5.26 -7.30 13.38
C VAL A 35 -5.48 -8.76 12.97
N ASP A 36 -5.53 -9.04 11.67
CA ASP A 36 -5.71 -10.40 11.12
C ASP A 36 -4.48 -11.29 11.36
N LEU A 37 -3.34 -10.70 11.74
CA LEU A 37 -2.10 -11.38 12.05
C LEU A 37 -1.84 -11.49 13.56
N LYS A 38 -2.75 -11.04 14.43
CA LYS A 38 -2.52 -10.94 15.89
C LYS A 38 -2.08 -12.25 16.55
N ASP A 39 -2.54 -13.39 16.04
CA ASP A 39 -2.24 -14.73 16.58
C ASP A 39 -0.97 -15.35 15.95
N ARG A 40 -0.30 -14.64 15.04
CA ARG A 40 0.92 -15.12 14.38
C ARG A 40 2.14 -14.87 15.27
N PRO A 41 3.11 -15.80 15.34
CA PRO A 41 4.26 -15.68 16.25
C PRO A 41 5.17 -14.47 15.95
N PHE A 42 5.09 -13.91 14.74
CA PHE A 42 5.87 -12.75 14.32
C PHE A 42 5.16 -11.41 14.52
N TYR A 43 3.90 -11.39 14.97
CA TYR A 43 3.06 -10.19 15.06
C TYR A 43 3.69 -9.06 15.89
N ALA A 44 4.11 -9.37 17.12
CA ALA A 44 4.74 -8.38 18.00
C ALA A 44 6.02 -7.80 17.39
N GLY A 45 6.80 -8.63 16.70
CA GLY A 45 8.01 -8.19 15.99
C GLY A 45 7.69 -7.29 14.79
N LEU A 46 6.61 -7.58 14.05
CA LEU A 46 6.13 -6.79 12.91
C LEU A 46 5.69 -5.40 13.35
N VAL A 47 4.84 -5.30 14.38
CA VAL A 47 4.37 -4.02 14.93
C VAL A 47 5.57 -3.19 15.42
N LYS A 48 6.47 -3.80 16.20
CA LYS A 48 7.67 -3.12 16.71
C LYS A 48 8.58 -2.62 15.58
N TYR A 49 8.75 -3.42 14.53
CA TYR A 49 9.56 -3.02 13.37
C TYR A 49 8.94 -1.84 12.64
N MET A 50 7.64 -1.89 12.35
CA MET A 50 6.95 -0.80 11.66
C MET A 50 6.87 0.48 12.50
N HIS A 51 6.82 0.36 13.83
CA HIS A 51 6.89 1.49 14.76
C HIS A 51 8.31 2.04 14.94
N SER A 52 9.36 1.41 14.40
CA SER A 52 10.75 1.82 14.68
C SER A 52 11.21 3.05 13.90
N GLY A 53 10.43 3.53 12.93
CA GLY A 53 10.77 4.70 12.11
C GLY A 53 9.59 5.21 11.29
N PRO A 54 9.77 6.33 10.59
CA PRO A 54 8.71 6.95 9.83
C PRO A 54 8.33 6.11 8.62
N VAL A 55 7.06 6.18 8.25
CA VAL A 55 6.51 5.56 7.06
C VAL A 55 5.92 6.64 6.15
N VAL A 56 5.97 6.37 4.84
CA VAL A 56 5.21 7.13 3.85
C VAL A 56 3.95 6.32 3.55
N ALA A 57 2.81 6.83 3.99
CA ALA A 57 1.49 6.30 3.67
C ALA A 57 0.97 6.99 2.40
N MET A 58 0.45 6.22 1.45
CA MET A 58 -0.05 6.74 0.17
C MET A 58 -1.38 6.08 -0.19
N VAL A 59 -2.23 6.81 -0.91
CA VAL A 59 -3.45 6.29 -1.55
C VAL A 59 -3.39 6.50 -3.06
N TRP A 60 -3.45 5.41 -3.82
CA TRP A 60 -3.48 5.43 -5.29
C TRP A 60 -4.83 4.99 -5.85
N GLU A 61 -5.34 5.70 -6.85
CA GLU A 61 -6.60 5.42 -7.53
C GLU A 61 -6.38 5.06 -9.00
N GLY A 62 -6.96 3.95 -9.45
CA GLY A 62 -6.89 3.52 -10.85
C GLY A 62 -7.61 2.20 -11.11
N LEU A 63 -7.66 1.79 -12.39
CA LEU A 63 -8.30 0.54 -12.78
C LEU A 63 -7.53 -0.65 -12.23
N ASN A 64 -8.21 -1.49 -11.44
CA ASN A 64 -7.61 -2.67 -10.83
C ASN A 64 -6.35 -2.34 -10.00
N VAL A 65 -6.24 -1.12 -9.47
CA VAL A 65 -5.04 -0.60 -8.80
C VAL A 65 -4.54 -1.49 -7.66
N VAL A 66 -5.45 -2.15 -6.94
CA VAL A 66 -5.09 -3.16 -5.91
C VAL A 66 -4.26 -4.28 -6.54
N LYS A 67 -4.77 -4.88 -7.63
CA LYS A 67 -4.13 -6.00 -8.33
C LYS A 67 -2.85 -5.56 -9.02
N THR A 68 -2.87 -4.45 -9.76
CA THR A 68 -1.70 -3.93 -10.48
C THR A 68 -0.62 -3.45 -9.53
N GLY A 69 -0.99 -2.79 -8.44
CA GLY A 69 -0.09 -2.42 -7.35
C GLY A 69 0.61 -3.65 -6.79
N ARG A 70 -0.12 -4.70 -6.42
CA ARG A 70 0.49 -5.97 -5.96
C ARG A 70 1.48 -6.56 -6.97
N MET A 71 1.15 -6.52 -8.26
CA MET A 71 2.06 -6.99 -9.32
C MET A 71 3.34 -6.14 -9.41
N MET A 72 3.24 -4.81 -9.26
CA MET A 72 4.40 -3.90 -9.26
C MET A 72 5.28 -4.08 -8.02
N LEU A 73 4.66 -4.33 -6.86
CA LEU A 73 5.37 -4.56 -5.61
C LEU A 73 6.23 -5.85 -5.67
N GLY A 74 5.73 -6.89 -6.34
CA GLY A 74 6.32 -8.23 -6.33
C GLY A 74 5.79 -9.10 -5.19
N GLU A 75 6.26 -10.34 -5.13
CA GLU A 75 5.84 -11.32 -4.14
C GLU A 75 6.22 -10.92 -2.71
N THR A 76 5.51 -11.42 -1.70
CA THR A 76 5.79 -11.06 -0.29
C THR A 76 7.22 -11.44 0.12
N ASN A 77 7.70 -12.57 -0.37
CA ASN A 77 9.09 -13.00 -0.24
C ASN A 77 9.91 -12.45 -1.42
N PRO A 78 10.92 -11.58 -1.18
CA PRO A 78 11.74 -11.01 -2.25
C PRO A 78 12.46 -12.05 -3.11
N ALA A 79 12.79 -13.22 -2.55
CA ALA A 79 13.44 -14.30 -3.30
C ALA A 79 12.56 -14.86 -4.45
N ASP A 80 11.23 -14.72 -4.32
CA ASP A 80 10.25 -15.15 -5.33
C ASP A 80 9.82 -13.98 -6.24
N SER A 81 10.29 -12.76 -5.97
CA SER A 81 9.97 -11.56 -6.75
C SER A 81 10.80 -11.49 -8.02
N LYS A 82 10.16 -11.07 -9.13
CA LYS A 82 10.82 -10.97 -10.42
C LYS A 82 11.61 -9.66 -10.55
N PRO A 83 12.72 -9.63 -11.31
CA PRO A 83 13.38 -8.38 -11.69
C PRO A 83 12.40 -7.39 -12.33
N GLY A 84 12.52 -6.11 -11.99
CA GLY A 84 11.61 -5.04 -12.39
C GLY A 84 10.43 -4.81 -11.42
N THR A 85 10.27 -5.66 -10.40
CA THR A 85 9.35 -5.39 -9.29
C THR A 85 10.10 -4.69 -8.14
N ILE A 86 9.38 -3.92 -7.33
CA ILE A 86 10.00 -3.16 -6.23
C ILE A 86 10.78 -4.10 -5.29
N ARG A 87 10.20 -5.23 -4.89
CA ARG A 87 10.88 -6.18 -4.02
C ARG A 87 11.98 -6.96 -4.73
N GLY A 88 11.81 -7.31 -6.00
CA GLY A 88 12.83 -8.00 -6.78
C GLY A 88 14.09 -7.16 -6.98
N ASP A 89 13.95 -5.85 -7.14
CA ASP A 89 15.07 -4.95 -7.41
C ASP A 89 15.74 -4.42 -6.13
N PHE A 90 14.99 -4.29 -5.02
CA PHE A 90 15.48 -3.56 -3.84
C PHE A 90 15.48 -4.37 -2.52
N CYS A 91 14.96 -5.59 -2.49
CA CYS A 91 14.84 -6.37 -1.26
C CYS A 91 15.55 -7.73 -1.36
N ILE A 92 16.01 -8.24 -0.21
CA ILE A 92 16.64 -9.57 -0.11
C ILE A 92 15.87 -10.46 0.88
N GLN A 93 15.42 -9.93 2.00
CA GLN A 93 14.79 -10.69 3.09
C GLN A 93 13.33 -10.32 3.30
N VAL A 94 12.48 -11.32 3.59
CA VAL A 94 11.02 -11.14 3.81
C VAL A 94 10.68 -10.13 4.90
N GLY A 95 11.43 -10.10 6.00
CA GLY A 95 11.21 -9.16 7.10
C GLY A 95 11.68 -7.73 6.82
N ARG A 96 12.27 -7.47 5.65
CA ARG A 96 12.80 -6.19 5.18
C ARG A 96 12.40 -5.95 3.73
N ASN A 97 11.12 -6.17 3.41
CA ASN A 97 10.59 -6.11 2.04
C ASN A 97 10.08 -4.70 1.62
N ILE A 98 10.48 -3.66 2.35
CA ILE A 98 10.34 -2.21 2.08
C ILE A 98 8.89 -1.66 2.02
N ILE A 99 7.96 -2.39 1.42
CA ILE A 99 6.66 -1.88 0.98
C ILE A 99 5.52 -2.86 1.30
N HIS A 100 4.37 -2.31 1.70
CA HIS A 100 3.10 -2.99 1.88
C HIS A 100 2.11 -2.53 0.80
N GLY A 101 1.19 -3.41 0.41
CA GLY A 101 0.14 -3.12 -0.55
C GLY A 101 -1.08 -3.97 -0.23
N SER A 102 -2.26 -3.33 -0.18
CA SER A 102 -3.54 -3.99 0.08
C SER A 102 -3.72 -5.20 -0.84
N ASP A 103 -4.22 -6.32 -0.31
CA ASP A 103 -4.33 -7.59 -1.04
C ASP A 103 -5.70 -7.80 -1.71
N SER A 104 -6.70 -7.03 -1.30
CA SER A 104 -8.05 -7.04 -1.84
C SER A 104 -8.67 -5.64 -1.83
N VAL A 105 -9.77 -5.47 -2.55
CA VAL A 105 -10.56 -4.23 -2.54
C VAL A 105 -11.10 -3.94 -1.13
N GLU A 106 -11.59 -4.96 -0.43
CA GLU A 106 -12.12 -4.84 0.93
C GLU A 106 -11.04 -4.43 1.93
N SER A 107 -9.85 -5.06 1.83
CA SER A 107 -8.68 -4.67 2.65
C SER A 107 -8.27 -3.23 2.36
N ALA A 108 -8.26 -2.82 1.08
CA ALA A 108 -7.94 -1.46 0.70
C ALA A 108 -8.89 -0.42 1.30
N GLU A 109 -10.21 -0.63 1.23
CA GLU A 109 -11.20 0.28 1.79
C GLU A 109 -11.03 0.43 3.31
N LYS A 110 -10.82 -0.70 4.02
CA LYS A 110 -10.53 -0.72 5.46
C LYS A 110 -9.24 0.02 5.79
N GLU A 111 -8.16 -0.25 5.06
CA GLU A 111 -6.86 0.36 5.29
C GLU A 111 -6.91 1.88 5.04
N ILE A 112 -7.54 2.34 3.96
CA ILE A 112 -7.66 3.78 3.66
C ILE A 112 -8.39 4.51 4.79
N GLY A 113 -9.53 3.98 5.24
CA GLY A 113 -10.29 4.58 6.34
C GLY A 113 -9.59 4.52 7.70
N LEU A 114 -8.59 3.65 7.85
CA LEU A 114 -7.78 3.54 9.06
C LEU A 114 -6.61 4.56 9.06
N TRP A 115 -5.99 4.81 7.91
CA TRP A 115 -4.78 5.62 7.80
C TRP A 115 -5.03 7.08 7.41
N PHE A 116 -6.17 7.39 6.80
CA PHE A 116 -6.47 8.72 6.28
C PHE A 116 -7.86 9.18 6.70
N HIS A 117 -7.97 10.43 7.12
CA HIS A 117 -9.24 11.12 7.20
C HIS A 117 -9.73 11.52 5.80
N PRO A 118 -11.05 11.60 5.55
CA PRO A 118 -11.58 11.93 4.23
C PRO A 118 -11.11 13.29 3.66
N ASP A 119 -10.79 14.25 4.52
CA ASP A 119 -10.28 15.57 4.15
C ASP A 119 -8.78 15.58 3.77
N GLU A 120 -8.06 14.48 4.04
CA GLU A 120 -6.68 14.27 3.57
C GLU A 120 -6.63 13.70 2.13
N LEU A 121 -7.76 13.28 1.59
CA LEU A 121 -7.87 12.74 0.23
C LEU A 121 -8.29 13.83 -0.76
N VAL A 122 -7.47 14.04 -1.79
CA VAL A 122 -7.67 15.08 -2.80
C VAL A 122 -8.27 14.46 -4.06
N ASP A 123 -9.52 14.80 -4.36
CA ASP A 123 -10.11 14.49 -5.66
C ASP A 123 -9.78 15.58 -6.69
N TYR A 124 -9.16 15.16 -7.79
CA TYR A 124 -8.86 16.02 -8.94
C TYR A 124 -8.91 15.25 -10.25
N LYS A 125 -9.05 16.02 -11.33
CA LYS A 125 -9.03 15.50 -12.70
C LYS A 125 -7.61 15.58 -13.27
N SER A 126 -6.96 14.43 -13.44
CA SER A 126 -5.65 14.38 -14.10
C SER A 126 -5.72 14.89 -15.54
N CYS A 127 -4.78 15.76 -15.93
CA CYS A 127 -4.66 16.25 -17.30
C CYS A 127 -4.33 15.12 -18.31
N ALA A 128 -3.76 14.02 -17.82
CA ALA A 128 -3.41 12.86 -18.61
C ALA A 128 -4.58 11.88 -18.79
N GLN A 129 -5.70 12.06 -18.09
CA GLN A 129 -6.79 11.08 -18.03
C GLN A 129 -7.26 10.62 -19.41
N ARG A 130 -7.47 11.55 -20.34
CA ARG A 130 -7.92 11.27 -21.72
C ARG A 130 -6.93 10.49 -22.59
N TRP A 131 -5.67 10.40 -22.15
CA TRP A 131 -4.59 9.71 -22.86
C TRP A 131 -4.25 8.37 -22.21
N ILE A 132 -4.86 8.06 -21.07
CA ILE A 132 -4.63 6.84 -20.30
C ILE A 132 -5.86 5.93 -20.42
N TYR A 133 -7.04 6.54 -20.43
CA TYR A 133 -8.34 5.87 -20.39
C TYR A 133 -9.11 6.19 -21.69
N GLU A 134 -9.71 5.15 -22.28
CA GLU A 134 -10.64 5.24 -23.42
C GLU A 134 -12.05 5.62 -22.96
#